data_AF-A0A6N6RWY4-F1
#
_entry.id   AF-A0A6N6RWY4-F1
#
_cell.length_a   1.000
_cell.length_b   1.000
_cell.length_c   1.000
_cell.angle_alpha   90.00
_cell.angle_beta   90.00
_cell.angle_gamma   90.00
#
_symmetry.space_group_name_H-M   'P 1'
#
loop_
_entity.id
_entity.type
_entity.pdbx_description
1 polymer ?
#
loop_
_entity_poly.entity_id
_entity_poly.type
_entity_poly.pdbx_seq_one_letter_code
_entity_poly.pdbx_strand_id
1 'polypeptide(L)'
;MTIRIKKSEFTTIPNHEYMGILSLRYQVFKQRLQWDLLSDNDFEYDQFDNSEAAYIYACDDTEKVNGCWRLLPTTGDYMLKTVFPELLGEQVAPNASSIVELSRFAVGKHSSKMNESASEITMKLFEAIYIHAINHGITEYVTVTSTAIERFLKRIKVPYYRIGDEQVHLLGETKSVVIIMPINEEFKKAVLN
;
A
#
# COMPACT_ATOMS: atom_id res chain seq x y z
N MET A 1 -21.54 -0.80 10.69
CA MET A 1 -20.53 0.15 10.19
C MET A 1 -20.11 -0.37 8.85
N THR A 2 -20.51 0.31 7.78
CA THR A 2 -20.24 -0.13 6.40
C THR A 2 -18.92 0.47 5.96
N ILE A 3 -18.00 -0.36 5.47
CA ILE A 3 -16.75 0.09 4.87
C ILE A 3 -16.96 0.34 3.37
N ARG A 4 -16.70 1.57 2.94
CA ARG A 4 -16.73 2.01 1.55
C ARG A 4 -15.30 2.19 1.04
N ILE A 5 -14.99 1.62 -0.12
CA ILE A 5 -13.71 1.87 -0.79
C ILE A 5 -13.86 3.03 -1.76
N LYS A 6 -12.90 3.95 -1.70
CA LYS A 6 -12.77 5.12 -2.59
C LYS A 6 -11.41 5.07 -3.29
N LYS A 7 -11.34 5.68 -4.46
CA LYS A 7 -10.10 5.95 -5.18
C LYS A 7 -10.08 7.40 -5.63
N SER A 8 -8.98 8.09 -5.40
CA SER A 8 -8.80 9.50 -5.78
C SER A 8 -7.37 9.75 -6.22
N GLU A 9 -7.19 10.61 -7.23
CA GLU A 9 -5.86 11.19 -7.51
C GLU A 9 -5.53 12.24 -6.45
N PHE A 10 -4.25 12.49 -6.21
CA PHE A 10 -3.79 13.54 -5.32
C PHE A 10 -4.37 14.92 -5.68
N THR A 11 -4.53 15.22 -6.97
CA THR A 11 -5.05 16.52 -7.42
C THR A 11 -6.56 16.67 -7.21
N THR A 12 -7.29 15.57 -6.99
CA THR A 12 -8.76 15.57 -6.90
C THR A 12 -9.30 15.04 -5.58
N ILE A 13 -8.44 14.53 -4.70
CA ILE A 13 -8.87 14.00 -3.40
C ILE A 13 -9.45 15.12 -2.53
N PRO A 14 -10.63 14.94 -1.92
CA PRO A 14 -11.16 15.91 -0.97
C PRO A 14 -10.21 16.11 0.21
N ASN A 15 -9.94 17.37 0.57
CA ASN A 15 -8.95 17.72 1.61
C ASN A 15 -9.17 16.95 2.92
N HIS A 16 -10.41 16.86 3.41
CA HIS A 16 -10.70 16.13 4.65
C HIS A 16 -10.36 14.63 4.58
N GLU A 17 -10.53 13.99 3.42
CA GLU A 17 -10.18 12.58 3.23
C GLU A 17 -8.66 12.41 3.12
N TYR A 18 -8.00 13.32 2.41
CA TYR A 18 -6.53 13.33 2.33
C TYR A 18 -5.89 13.51 3.70
N MET A 19 -6.36 14.47 4.50
CA MET A 19 -5.92 14.64 5.89
C MET A 19 -6.20 13.39 6.74
N GLY A 20 -7.32 12.71 6.50
CA GLY A 20 -7.63 11.41 7.11
C GLY A 20 -6.59 10.34 6.77
N ILE A 21 -6.16 10.26 5.51
CA ILE A 21 -5.08 9.37 5.05
C ILE A 21 -3.76 9.71 5.76
N LEU A 22 -3.37 10.99 5.79
CA LEU A 22 -2.10 11.40 6.42
C LEU A 22 -2.09 11.11 7.93
N SER A 23 -3.23 11.31 8.60
CA SER A 23 -3.39 11.03 10.04
C SER A 23 -3.33 9.52 10.30
N LEU A 24 -4.01 8.71 9.49
CA LEU A 24 -3.93 7.25 9.57
C LEU A 24 -2.49 6.77 9.38
N ARG A 25 -1.80 7.29 8.37
CA ARG A 25 -0.40 6.96 8.08
C ARG A 25 0.50 7.31 9.25
N TYR A 26 0.34 8.48 9.86
CA TYR A 26 1.09 8.85 11.06
C TYR A 26 0.86 7.88 12.23
N GLN A 27 -0.40 7.53 12.51
CA GLN A 27 -0.75 6.56 13.55
C GLN A 27 -0.10 5.19 13.29
N VAL A 28 -0.04 4.75 12.03
CA VAL A 28 0.53 3.45 11.66
C VAL A 28 2.05 3.49 11.66
N PHE A 29 2.67 4.37 10.89
CA PHE A 29 4.11 4.35 10.65
C PHE A 29 4.90 4.99 11.78
N LYS A 30 4.48 6.15 12.29
CA LYS A 30 5.20 6.86 13.37
C LYS A 30 4.83 6.31 14.75
N GLN A 31 3.55 6.23 15.09
CA GLN A 31 3.15 5.84 16.45
C GLN A 31 3.26 4.34 16.71
N ARG A 32 2.73 3.51 15.79
CA ARG A 32 2.65 2.05 15.99
C ARG A 32 3.92 1.32 15.57
N LEU A 33 4.46 1.64 14.41
CA LEU A 33 5.67 1.00 13.88
C LEU A 33 6.97 1.71 14.27
N GLN A 34 6.88 2.91 14.87
CA GLN A 34 8.02 3.68 15.37
C GLN A 34 9.09 3.96 14.29
N TRP A 35 8.67 4.10 13.03
CA TRP A 35 9.57 4.47 11.96
C TRP A 35 10.03 5.91 12.14
N ASP A 36 11.31 6.15 11.91
CA ASP A 36 11.85 7.51 11.94
C ASP A 36 11.55 8.26 10.64
N LEU A 37 10.29 8.65 10.50
CA LEU A 37 9.80 9.46 9.39
C LEU A 37 9.68 10.93 9.82
N LEU A 38 9.88 11.83 8.87
CA LEU A 38 9.45 13.22 9.01
C LEU A 38 7.93 13.25 9.14
N SER A 39 7.43 14.02 10.10
CA SER A 39 6.01 14.21 10.35
C SER A 39 5.78 15.62 10.87
N ASP A 40 4.69 16.25 10.45
CA ASP A 40 4.31 17.58 10.91
C ASP A 40 2.86 17.55 11.39
N ASN A 41 2.58 18.15 12.55
CA ASN A 41 1.24 18.24 13.15
C ASN A 41 0.44 16.92 13.17
N ASP A 42 1.08 15.80 13.55
CA ASP A 42 0.46 14.46 13.56
C ASP A 42 0.02 13.91 12.18
N PHE A 43 0.63 14.41 11.10
CA PHE A 43 0.45 13.93 9.73
C PHE A 43 1.75 13.37 9.17
N GLU A 44 1.67 12.24 8.45
CA GLU A 44 2.80 11.66 7.72
C GLU A 44 2.59 11.81 6.22
N TYR A 45 3.47 12.59 5.59
CA TYR A 45 3.56 12.79 4.15
C TYR A 45 5.03 12.81 3.72
N ASP A 46 5.30 12.50 2.46
CA ASP A 46 6.64 12.56 1.87
C ASP A 46 6.61 13.19 0.46
N GLN A 47 7.76 13.27 -0.20
CA GLN A 47 7.88 13.88 -1.53
C GLN A 47 7.11 13.16 -2.64
N PHE A 48 6.66 11.92 -2.42
CA PHE A 48 5.86 11.16 -3.37
C PHE A 48 4.35 11.40 -3.19
N ASP A 49 3.95 12.19 -2.20
CA ASP A 49 2.59 12.74 -2.11
C ASP A 49 2.48 13.97 -3.03
N ASN A 50 2.42 13.73 -4.33
CA ASN A 50 2.43 14.75 -5.38
C ASN A 50 1.40 14.43 -6.49
N SER A 51 1.41 15.21 -7.58
CA SER A 51 0.42 15.09 -8.67
C SER A 51 0.36 13.74 -9.37
N GLU A 52 1.40 12.92 -9.27
CA GLU A 52 1.46 11.57 -9.85
C GLU A 52 0.85 10.50 -8.93
N ALA A 53 0.57 10.85 -7.66
CA ALA A 53 0.07 9.90 -6.68
C ALA A 53 -1.44 9.69 -6.80
N ALA A 54 -1.85 8.44 -6.66
CA ALA A 54 -3.23 8.06 -6.42
C ALA A 54 -3.37 7.34 -5.07
N TYR A 55 -4.58 7.37 -4.52
CA TYR A 55 -4.88 6.69 -3.26
C TYR A 55 -6.11 5.81 -3.41
N ILE A 56 -6.02 4.58 -2.90
CA ILE A 56 -7.17 3.71 -2.67
C ILE A 56 -7.33 3.57 -1.17
N TYR A 57 -8.51 3.90 -0.64
CA TYR A 57 -8.71 3.99 0.80
C TYR A 57 -10.11 3.59 1.23
N ALA A 58 -10.20 3.11 2.47
CA ALA A 58 -11.39 2.62 3.11
C ALA A 58 -11.92 3.68 4.09
N CYS A 59 -13.12 4.17 3.84
CA CYS A 59 -13.85 5.07 4.74
C CYS A 59 -15.04 4.35 5.38
N ASP A 60 -15.36 4.75 6.61
CA ASP A 60 -16.58 4.32 7.27
C ASP A 60 -17.75 5.28 7.04
N ASP A 61 -18.89 4.99 7.67
CA ASP A 61 -20.11 5.82 7.60
C ASP A 61 -19.92 7.23 8.17
N THR A 62 -18.86 7.47 8.95
CA THR A 62 -18.48 8.78 9.50
C THR A 62 -17.44 9.51 8.66
N GLU A 63 -17.13 9.00 7.47
CA GLU A 63 -16.07 9.48 6.57
C GLU A 63 -14.65 9.38 7.16
N LYS A 64 -14.47 8.64 8.26
CA LYS A 64 -13.14 8.40 8.81
C LYS A 64 -12.42 7.35 7.97
N VAL A 65 -11.18 7.66 7.60
CA VAL A 65 -10.28 6.76 6.88
C VAL A 65 -9.72 5.72 7.84
N ASN A 66 -9.92 4.45 7.53
CA ASN A 66 -9.49 3.31 8.36
C ASN A 66 -8.49 2.38 7.65
N GLY A 67 -8.27 2.58 6.36
CA GLY A 67 -7.24 1.87 5.61
C GLY A 67 -6.86 2.59 4.32
N CYS A 68 -5.62 2.46 3.85
CA CYS A 68 -5.19 3.05 2.58
C CYS A 68 -4.01 2.32 1.93
N TRP A 69 -3.90 2.56 0.62
CA TRP A 69 -2.73 2.38 -0.23
C TRP A 69 -2.44 3.70 -0.95
N ARG A 70 -1.16 3.96 -1.23
CA ARG A 70 -0.71 4.91 -2.25
C ARG A 70 -0.24 4.14 -3.48
N LEU A 71 -0.57 4.65 -4.66
CA LEU A 71 -0.20 4.10 -5.96
C LEU A 71 0.66 5.13 -6.70
N LEU A 72 1.79 4.69 -7.25
CA LEU A 72 2.72 5.53 -8.02
C LEU A 72 3.10 4.84 -9.34
N PRO A 73 3.07 5.54 -10.48
CA PRO A 73 3.49 4.95 -11.76
C PRO A 73 4.99 4.68 -11.75
N THR A 74 5.41 3.48 -12.15
CA THR A 74 6.84 3.13 -12.20
C THR A 74 7.61 3.82 -13.32
N THR A 75 6.91 4.48 -14.25
CA THR A 75 7.51 5.35 -15.28
C THR A 75 8.03 6.68 -14.72
N GLY A 76 7.63 7.05 -13.50
CA GLY A 76 8.05 8.26 -12.82
C GLY A 76 9.03 8.00 -11.67
N ASP A 77 8.97 8.85 -10.66
CA ASP A 77 9.68 8.67 -9.39
C ASP A 77 8.79 7.94 -8.39
N TYR A 78 9.35 6.91 -7.77
CA TYR A 78 8.66 6.04 -6.81
C TYR A 78 9.67 5.52 -5.77
N MET A 79 9.17 4.95 -4.67
CA MET A 79 9.99 4.70 -3.49
C MET A 79 11.09 3.67 -3.71
N LEU A 80 10.80 2.52 -4.31
CA LEU A 80 11.80 1.47 -4.53
C LEU A 80 12.99 1.99 -5.35
N LYS A 81 12.73 2.75 -6.42
CA LYS A 81 13.80 3.30 -7.28
C LYS A 81 14.59 4.43 -6.60
N THR A 82 13.95 5.21 -5.73
CA THR A 82 14.52 6.48 -5.24
C THR A 82 15.05 6.39 -3.81
N VAL A 83 14.33 5.68 -2.94
CA VAL A 83 14.60 5.60 -1.49
C VAL A 83 15.26 4.28 -1.12
N PHE A 84 14.91 3.19 -1.79
CA PHE A 84 15.43 1.86 -1.50
C PHE A 84 16.12 1.17 -2.69
N PRO A 85 16.90 1.89 -3.53
CA PRO A 85 17.51 1.31 -4.72
C PRO A 85 18.45 0.15 -4.40
N GLU A 86 19.05 0.14 -3.21
CA GLU A 86 19.94 -0.93 -2.74
C GLU A 86 19.25 -2.30 -2.66
N LEU A 87 17.93 -2.34 -2.46
CA LEU A 87 17.17 -3.60 -2.39
C LEU A 87 17.05 -4.29 -3.75
N LEU A 88 17.32 -3.56 -4.84
CA LEU A 88 17.29 -4.12 -6.20
C LEU A 88 18.53 -4.99 -6.50
N GLY A 89 19.61 -4.88 -5.71
CA GLY A 89 20.87 -5.54 -6.01
C GLY A 89 21.38 -5.15 -7.41
N GLU A 90 21.52 -6.14 -8.30
CA GLU A 90 21.94 -5.93 -9.70
C GLU A 90 20.76 -5.74 -10.67
N GLN A 91 19.51 -5.88 -10.20
CA GLN A 91 18.33 -5.75 -11.05
C GLN A 91 18.02 -4.29 -11.37
N VAL A 92 17.49 -4.05 -12.57
CA VAL A 92 16.98 -2.74 -12.95
C VAL A 92 15.62 -2.51 -12.29
N ALA A 93 15.41 -1.32 -11.75
CA ALA A 93 14.14 -0.94 -11.15
C ALA A 93 12.99 -1.05 -12.18
N PRO A 94 11.83 -1.64 -11.83
CA PRO A 94 10.70 -1.76 -12.75
C PRO A 94 10.33 -0.41 -13.37
N ASN A 95 10.13 -0.36 -14.68
CA ASN A 95 9.76 0.85 -15.38
C ASN A 95 8.88 0.49 -16.58
N ALA A 96 7.57 0.48 -16.35
CA ALA A 96 6.58 0.22 -17.40
C ALA A 96 5.24 0.82 -17.03
N SER A 97 4.46 1.28 -18.02
CA SER A 97 3.13 1.83 -17.79
C SER A 97 2.13 0.80 -17.25
N SER A 98 2.42 -0.50 -17.40
CA SER A 98 1.62 -1.60 -16.86
C SER A 98 2.04 -2.04 -15.46
N ILE A 99 3.04 -1.39 -14.86
CA ILE A 99 3.54 -1.69 -13.51
C ILE A 99 3.39 -0.46 -12.62
N VAL A 100 2.78 -0.65 -11.46
CA VAL A 100 2.54 0.41 -10.48
C VAL A 100 3.18 0.04 -9.14
N GLU A 101 3.82 1.00 -8.48
CA GLU A 101 4.26 0.82 -7.10
C GLU A 101 3.07 1.00 -6.15
N LEU A 102 2.90 0.03 -5.24
CA LEU A 102 2.09 0.19 -4.04
C LEU A 102 2.97 0.55 -2.86
N SER A 103 2.65 1.66 -2.19
CA SER A 103 3.32 2.10 -0.97
C SER A 103 2.31 2.54 0.10
N ARG A 104 2.80 2.82 1.31
CA ARG A 104 1.99 3.34 2.42
C ARG A 104 0.73 2.51 2.74
N PHE A 105 0.87 1.18 2.77
CA PHE A 105 -0.18 0.31 3.28
C PHE A 105 -0.41 0.56 4.77
N ALA A 106 -1.51 1.22 5.11
CA ALA A 106 -1.87 1.52 6.48
C ALA A 106 -3.27 1.00 6.75
N VAL A 107 -3.44 0.28 7.85
CA VAL A 107 -4.76 -0.15 8.36
C VAL A 107 -4.82 0.18 9.85
N GLY A 108 -5.88 0.88 10.24
CA GLY A 108 -6.12 1.33 11.61
C GLY A 108 -6.34 0.15 12.57
N LYS A 109 -6.00 0.36 13.86
CA LYS A 109 -6.41 -0.58 14.90
C LYS A 109 -7.82 -0.23 15.34
N HIS A 110 -8.68 -1.23 15.35
CA HIS A 110 -10.02 -1.14 15.86
C HIS A 110 -10.07 -1.85 17.25
N SER A 111 -10.73 -1.26 18.25
CA SER A 111 -10.88 -1.80 19.62
C SER A 111 -11.30 -3.28 19.67
N SER A 112 -10.94 -4.02 20.73
CA SER A 112 -10.91 -5.49 20.89
C SER A 112 -12.12 -6.37 20.47
N LYS A 113 -13.29 -5.84 20.09
CA LYS A 113 -14.36 -6.60 19.41
C LYS A 113 -14.16 -6.73 17.89
N MET A 114 -13.04 -6.23 17.37
CA MET A 114 -12.96 -5.68 16.00
C MET A 114 -11.73 -6.18 15.22
N ASN A 115 -11.11 -7.30 15.64
CA ASN A 115 -10.10 -8.01 14.84
C ASN A 115 -10.65 -8.46 13.47
N GLU A 116 -11.95 -8.73 13.40
CA GLU A 116 -12.65 -9.05 12.14
C GLU A 116 -12.66 -7.86 11.17
N SER A 117 -12.83 -6.63 11.67
CA SER A 117 -12.90 -5.43 10.83
C SER A 117 -11.58 -5.05 10.14
N ALA A 118 -10.44 -5.24 10.82
CA ALA A 118 -9.14 -4.94 10.22
C ALA A 118 -8.78 -5.95 9.12
N SER A 119 -9.17 -7.21 9.31
CA SER A 119 -9.07 -8.25 8.28
C SER A 119 -10.00 -7.94 7.10
N GLU A 120 -11.23 -7.48 7.37
CA GLU A 120 -12.20 -7.09 6.34
C GLU A 120 -11.71 -5.89 5.51
N ILE A 121 -11.24 -4.81 6.16
CA ILE A 121 -10.68 -3.64 5.48
C ILE A 121 -9.48 -4.05 4.63
N THR A 122 -8.59 -4.89 5.18
CA THR A 122 -7.44 -5.41 4.43
C THR A 122 -7.91 -6.15 3.18
N MET A 123 -8.85 -7.09 3.30
CA MET A 123 -9.36 -7.84 2.15
C MET A 123 -10.02 -6.93 1.12
N LYS A 124 -10.87 -5.98 1.54
CA LYS A 124 -11.50 -5.00 0.65
C LYS A 124 -10.47 -4.11 -0.07
N LEU A 125 -9.36 -3.75 0.58
CA LEU A 125 -8.28 -3.00 -0.06
C LEU A 125 -7.53 -3.85 -1.10
N PHE A 126 -7.29 -5.13 -0.82
CA PHE A 126 -6.70 -6.07 -1.78
C PHE A 126 -7.61 -6.34 -2.98
N GLU A 127 -8.92 -6.48 -2.73
CA GLU A 127 -9.94 -6.53 -3.78
C GLU A 127 -9.91 -5.26 -4.66
N ALA A 128 -9.84 -4.10 -4.02
CA ALA A 128 -9.85 -2.82 -4.71
C ALA A 128 -8.62 -2.60 -5.60
N ILE A 129 -7.41 -2.96 -5.16
CA ILE A 129 -6.22 -2.87 -6.03
C ILE A 129 -6.31 -3.84 -7.21
N TYR A 130 -6.95 -5.01 -7.05
CA TYR A 130 -7.20 -5.94 -8.15
C TYR A 130 -8.17 -5.34 -9.18
N ILE A 131 -9.32 -4.85 -8.73
CA ILE A 131 -10.30 -4.20 -9.62
C ILE A 131 -9.68 -2.98 -10.31
N HIS A 132 -8.91 -2.18 -9.57
CA HIS A 132 -8.18 -1.06 -10.13
C HIS A 132 -7.23 -1.52 -11.25
N ALA A 133 -6.47 -2.59 -11.02
CA ALA A 133 -5.52 -3.10 -11.99
C ALA A 133 -6.19 -3.53 -13.30
N ILE A 134 -7.28 -4.30 -13.19
CA ILE A 134 -8.04 -4.75 -14.37
C ILE A 134 -8.57 -3.56 -15.16
N ASN A 135 -9.12 -2.55 -14.49
CA ASN A 135 -9.70 -1.37 -15.15
C ASN A 135 -8.66 -0.46 -15.83
N HIS A 136 -7.39 -0.53 -15.43
CA HIS A 136 -6.32 0.35 -15.95
C HIS A 136 -5.24 -0.42 -16.73
N GLY A 137 -5.43 -1.72 -16.99
CA GLY A 137 -4.45 -2.54 -17.70
C GLY A 137 -3.13 -2.73 -16.96
N ILE A 138 -3.14 -2.65 -15.62
CA ILE A 138 -1.97 -2.94 -14.78
C ILE A 138 -1.79 -4.45 -14.73
N THR A 139 -0.59 -4.91 -15.10
CA THR A 139 -0.25 -6.34 -15.10
C THR A 139 0.40 -6.77 -13.80
N GLU A 140 1.07 -5.85 -13.10
CA GLU A 140 1.82 -6.13 -11.88
C GLU A 140 1.83 -4.94 -10.93
N TYR A 141 1.82 -5.22 -9.63
CA TYR A 141 2.20 -4.25 -8.61
C TYR A 141 3.57 -4.58 -8.03
N VAL A 142 4.42 -3.58 -7.88
CA VAL A 142 5.67 -3.68 -7.10
C VAL A 142 5.49 -3.05 -5.73
N THR A 143 6.07 -3.63 -4.68
CA THR A 143 6.02 -3.00 -3.35
C THR A 143 7.22 -3.38 -2.49
N VAL A 144 7.75 -2.39 -1.76
CA VAL A 144 8.63 -2.62 -0.61
C VAL A 144 7.73 -2.80 0.60
N THR A 145 7.71 -4.01 1.16
CA THR A 145 6.76 -4.37 2.21
C THR A 145 7.39 -5.17 3.33
N SER A 146 6.75 -5.19 4.49
CA SER A 146 7.22 -5.98 5.62
C SER A 146 7.01 -7.48 5.38
N THR A 147 7.85 -8.31 5.99
CA THR A 147 7.66 -9.77 6.02
C THR A 147 6.33 -10.19 6.67
N ALA A 148 5.68 -9.31 7.45
CA ALA A 148 4.34 -9.57 7.99
C ALA A 148 3.27 -9.53 6.90
N ILE A 149 3.35 -8.57 5.97
CA ILE A 149 2.47 -8.51 4.81
C ILE A 149 2.78 -9.66 3.86
N GLU A 150 4.05 -9.97 3.62
CA GLU A 150 4.45 -11.14 2.82
C GLU A 150 3.80 -12.44 3.35
N ARG A 151 3.88 -12.70 4.66
CA ARG A 151 3.20 -13.86 5.29
C ARG A 151 1.69 -13.79 5.15
N PHE A 152 1.11 -12.60 5.22
CA PHE A 152 -0.32 -12.41 5.02
C PHE A 152 -0.75 -12.77 3.59
N LEU A 153 -0.04 -12.28 2.57
CA LEU A 153 -0.28 -12.61 1.16
C LEU A 153 -0.25 -14.12 0.93
N LYS A 154 0.78 -14.79 1.46
CA LYS A 154 0.90 -16.26 1.40
C LYS A 154 -0.31 -16.96 2.02
N ARG A 155 -0.81 -16.46 3.16
CA ARG A 155 -1.98 -17.04 3.85
C ARG A 155 -3.26 -16.89 3.04
N ILE A 156 -3.48 -15.73 2.41
CA ILE A 156 -4.67 -15.47 1.59
C ILE A 156 -4.52 -15.93 0.14
N LYS A 157 -3.37 -16.52 -0.23
CA LYS A 157 -3.06 -17.04 -1.57
C LYS A 157 -3.06 -15.97 -2.66
N VAL A 158 -2.79 -14.72 -2.31
CA VAL A 158 -2.44 -13.70 -3.31
C VAL A 158 -1.07 -14.06 -3.87
N PRO A 159 -0.91 -14.19 -5.21
CA PRO A 159 0.36 -14.54 -5.80
C PRO A 159 1.36 -13.40 -5.61
N TYR A 160 2.59 -13.77 -5.28
CA TYR A 160 3.71 -12.84 -5.24
C TYR A 160 5.02 -13.59 -5.47
N TYR A 161 6.04 -12.87 -5.89
CA TYR A 161 7.43 -13.32 -5.89
C TYR A 161 8.34 -12.18 -5.46
N ARG A 162 9.46 -12.51 -4.82
CA ARG A 162 10.47 -11.50 -4.46
C ARG A 162 11.26 -11.09 -5.69
N ILE A 163 11.72 -9.85 -5.72
CA ILE A 163 12.63 -9.33 -6.74
C ILE A 163 13.83 -8.65 -6.06
N GLY A 164 14.76 -8.13 -6.86
CA GLY A 164 15.99 -7.51 -6.37
C GLY A 164 17.01 -8.54 -5.91
N ASP A 165 17.57 -8.37 -4.71
CA ASP A 165 18.46 -9.38 -4.11
C ASP A 165 17.71 -10.51 -3.38
N GLU A 166 16.38 -10.41 -3.32
CA GLU A 166 15.44 -11.36 -2.72
C GLU A 166 15.65 -11.59 -1.20
N GLN A 167 16.52 -10.81 -0.56
CA GLN A 167 16.84 -10.94 0.86
C GLN A 167 15.85 -10.16 1.73
N VAL A 168 15.86 -10.49 3.01
CA VAL A 168 15.17 -9.71 4.03
C VAL A 168 16.13 -8.63 4.54
N HIS A 169 15.72 -7.37 4.37
CA HIS A 169 16.46 -6.21 4.84
C HIS A 169 15.80 -5.59 6.06
N LEU A 170 16.57 -4.86 6.85
CA LEU A 170 16.05 -4.10 7.98
C LEU A 170 15.93 -2.63 7.56
N LEU A 171 14.70 -2.15 7.36
CA LEU A 171 14.41 -0.75 7.11
C LEU A 171 13.90 -0.12 8.41
N GLY A 172 14.77 0.65 9.07
CA GLY A 172 14.55 1.07 10.46
C GLY A 172 14.57 -0.14 11.39
N GLU A 173 13.43 -0.46 12.01
CA GLU A 173 13.26 -1.68 12.82
C GLU A 173 12.42 -2.76 12.11
N THR A 174 12.00 -2.51 10.86
CA THR A 174 11.09 -3.41 10.14
C THR A 174 11.83 -4.30 9.15
N LYS A 175 11.63 -5.61 9.31
CA LYS A 175 12.07 -6.62 8.34
C LYS A 175 11.23 -6.51 7.07
N SER A 176 11.86 -6.11 5.98
CA SER A 176 11.25 -5.76 4.71
C SER A 176 11.84 -6.53 3.54
N VAL A 177 11.05 -6.66 2.49
CA VAL A 177 11.38 -7.34 1.23
C VAL A 177 10.77 -6.55 0.08
N VAL A 178 11.29 -6.74 -1.14
CA VAL A 178 10.68 -6.24 -2.36
C VAL A 178 9.95 -7.38 -3.04
N ILE A 179 8.68 -7.18 -3.37
CA ILE A 179 7.87 -8.18 -4.06
C ILE A 179 7.17 -7.58 -5.27
N ILE A 180 6.92 -8.45 -6.25
CA ILE A 180 5.94 -8.23 -7.32
C ILE A 180 4.70 -9.07 -7.00
N MET A 181 3.52 -8.48 -7.20
CA MET A 181 2.23 -9.16 -7.20
C MET A 181 1.64 -9.13 -8.63
N PRO A 182 1.66 -10.26 -9.35
CA PRO A 182 1.08 -10.34 -10.68
C PRO A 182 -0.45 -10.32 -10.63
N ILE A 183 -1.06 -9.62 -11.57
CA ILE A 183 -2.51 -9.50 -11.73
C ILE A 183 -2.99 -10.64 -12.63
N ASN A 184 -3.42 -11.73 -12.00
CA ASN A 184 -3.84 -12.96 -12.68
C ASN A 184 -5.08 -13.59 -12.02
N GLU A 185 -5.52 -14.74 -12.55
CA GLU A 185 -6.67 -15.47 -12.01
C GLU A 185 -6.45 -16.01 -10.58
N GLU A 186 -5.22 -16.19 -10.11
CA GLU A 186 -4.95 -16.55 -8.72
C GLU A 186 -5.20 -15.36 -7.78
N PHE A 187 -4.73 -14.17 -8.16
CA PHE A 187 -5.03 -12.94 -7.41
C PHE A 187 -6.53 -12.73 -7.32
N LYS A 188 -7.24 -12.84 -8.46
CA LYS A 188 -8.70 -12.76 -8.54
C LYS A 188 -9.39 -13.68 -7.55
N LYS A 189 -9.05 -14.97 -7.57
CA LYS A 189 -9.62 -16.00 -6.68
C LYS A 189 -9.29 -15.75 -5.22
N ALA A 190 -8.17 -15.09 -4.92
CA ALA A 190 -7.80 -14.77 -3.55
C ALA A 190 -8.69 -13.66 -2.95
N VAL A 191 -9.20 -12.74 -3.76
CA VAL A 191 -9.81 -11.48 -3.28
C VAL A 191 -11.28 -11.25 -3.67
N LEU A 192 -11.83 -12.00 -4.64
CA LEU A 192 -13.21 -11.82 -5.14
C LEU A 192 -14.14 -13.03 -4.87
N ASN A 193 -13.93 -13.76 -3.77
CA ASN A 193 -14.79 -14.91 -3.41
C ASN A 193 -16.17 -14.49 -2.91
#